data_AF-A0A0B0MUH0-F1
#
_entry.id   AF-A0A0B0MUH0-F1
#
_cell.length_a   1.000
_cell.length_b   1.000
_cell.length_c   1.000
_cell.angle_alpha   90.00
_cell.angle_beta   90.00
_cell.angle_gamma   90.00
#
_symmetry.space_group_name_H-M   'P 1'
#
loop_
_entity.id
_entity.type
_entity.pdbx_description
1 polymer ?
#
loop_
_entity_poly.entity_id
_entity_poly.type
_entity_poly.pdbx_seq_one_letter_code
_entity_poly.pdbx_strand_id
1 'polypeptide(L)'
;MYAQKIDALFYAHSVDEVKVLTPLLEKFRSTVGKKAYIVVSGDGFCSCEDAAAALNWPKQVCKERRFKIFDLQIGAISGTSNSEVPVLQVVYSSMKGLIKIHNPSVVITLADADSNVKKALKMASETNANGTALVLLPKPSVSKVLWMPDLRSTALPYWNRMRISINIITQNRAESLTRLLKSLSDAYYVGDEVPISFNMDSKVDEATIKLVDSFEWPHGPKTLRRRIIQGGLIRAVSESWYPTSDDDYGLLLEDDIEVSPYYYLWIKYALLAYHYDPQISLPELSSISLYTPRLVEVVKERPKWNPTEFFKRIHPNTPYLHQLPCSWGAVFFPKLWREFYVYMNMRFTEDAKANPVQIPKSRTNGWQASWKKFLIDMMYLRGYVSLYPNFPNQSSFSTNHMEPGAHISAKDNVVRHDKTDFEVPLLMEDFRPLLPNAKLPPASKLPSLNLFNQPVSLKGLKMAGAKLGQDVLRCDNATEIVTVHHMTGLPLQCSKIV
;
A
#
# COMPACT_ATOMS: atom_id res chain seq x y z
N MET A 1 22.89 13.35 28.03
CA MET A 1 21.69 12.60 28.47
C MET A 1 21.31 11.69 27.30
N TYR A 2 21.39 10.36 27.45
CA TYR A 2 20.99 9.45 26.37
C TYR A 2 19.47 9.55 26.20
N ALA A 3 19.01 9.95 25.01
CA ALA A 3 17.59 10.11 24.75
C ALA A 3 16.86 8.78 24.98
N GLN A 4 15.79 8.80 25.78
CA GLN A 4 14.97 7.61 26.00
C GLN A 4 14.09 7.41 24.78
N LYS A 5 14.59 6.66 23.78
CA LYS A 5 13.86 6.40 22.53
C LYS A 5 12.49 5.78 22.80
N ILE A 6 11.44 6.41 22.25
CA ILE A 6 10.06 5.91 22.27
C ILE A 6 9.49 5.78 20.86
N ASP A 7 8.35 5.12 20.73
CA ASP A 7 7.69 4.91 19.45
C ASP A 7 6.87 6.13 19.06
N ALA A 8 5.98 6.60 19.95
CA ALA A 8 5.01 7.63 19.63
C ALA A 8 4.85 8.67 20.76
N LEU A 9 4.74 9.94 20.36
CA LEU A 9 4.14 11.00 21.18
C LEU A 9 2.80 11.39 20.59
N PHE A 10 1.73 11.28 21.37
CA PHE A 10 0.43 11.80 21.00
C PHE A 10 0.34 13.25 21.46
N TYR A 11 -0.26 14.12 20.66
CA TYR A 11 -0.59 15.48 21.07
C TYR A 11 -2.09 15.70 20.97
N ALA A 12 -2.69 16.19 22.06
CA ALA A 12 -4.09 16.59 22.13
C ALA A 12 -4.20 18.01 22.69
N HIS A 13 -4.94 18.87 21.99
CA HIS A 13 -5.23 20.23 22.42
C HIS A 13 -6.44 20.29 23.35
N SER A 14 -7.43 19.41 23.16
CA SER A 14 -8.68 19.37 23.94
C SER A 14 -8.96 17.98 24.52
N VAL A 15 -9.84 17.91 25.51
CA VAL A 15 -10.29 16.64 26.13
C VAL A 15 -10.96 15.72 25.09
N ASP A 16 -11.67 16.28 24.12
CA ASP A 16 -12.30 15.48 23.06
C ASP A 16 -11.26 14.89 22.09
N GLU A 17 -10.17 15.61 21.82
CA GLU A 17 -9.05 15.03 21.07
C GLU A 17 -8.39 13.86 21.81
N VAL A 18 -8.25 13.97 23.15
CA VAL A 18 -7.77 12.85 23.99
C VAL A 18 -8.67 11.62 23.81
N LYS A 19 -10.00 11.78 23.92
CA LYS A 19 -10.95 10.67 23.74
C LYS A 19 -10.82 10.02 22.37
N VAL A 20 -10.70 10.82 21.30
CA VAL A 20 -10.56 10.29 19.94
C VAL A 20 -9.25 9.54 19.75
N LEU A 21 -8.14 10.03 20.32
CA LEU A 21 -6.82 9.39 20.21
C LEU A 21 -6.65 8.16 21.12
N THR A 22 -7.51 8.01 22.13
CA THR A 22 -7.43 6.97 23.17
C THR A 22 -7.27 5.56 22.60
N PRO A 23 -8.07 5.09 21.62
CA PRO A 23 -7.96 3.71 21.12
C PRO A 23 -6.56 3.39 20.56
N LEU A 24 -5.96 4.34 19.84
CA LEU A 24 -4.63 4.15 19.25
C LEU A 24 -3.53 4.26 20.32
N LEU A 25 -3.64 5.22 21.24
CA LEU A 25 -2.72 5.36 22.37
C LEU A 25 -2.68 4.08 23.22
N GLU A 26 -3.84 3.54 23.59
CA GLU A 26 -3.92 2.29 24.37
C GLU A 26 -3.40 1.08 23.58
N LYS A 27 -3.63 1.04 22.27
CA LYS A 27 -3.06 -0.01 21.41
C LYS A 27 -1.53 0.09 21.34
N PHE A 28 -0.94 1.28 21.33
CA PHE A 28 0.52 1.40 21.48
C PHE A 28 0.99 0.89 22.84
N ARG A 29 0.33 1.29 23.92
CA ARG A 29 0.74 0.97 25.30
C ARG A 29 0.60 -0.50 25.66
N SER A 30 -0.38 -1.19 25.07
CA SER A 30 -0.60 -2.63 25.24
C SER A 30 0.28 -3.50 24.33
N THR A 31 0.87 -2.93 23.28
CA THR A 31 1.76 -3.68 22.38
C THR A 31 3.13 -3.88 23.00
N VAL A 32 3.57 -5.14 23.10
CA VAL A 32 4.86 -5.50 23.72
C VAL A 32 6.02 -4.78 23.05
N GLY A 33 6.88 -4.16 23.86
CA GLY A 33 8.08 -3.45 23.40
C GLY A 33 7.81 -2.04 22.87
N LYS A 34 6.55 -1.59 22.83
CA LYS A 34 6.19 -0.23 22.41
C LYS A 34 6.09 0.73 23.59
N LYS A 35 6.52 1.97 23.36
CA LYS A 35 6.42 3.07 24.32
C LYS A 35 5.71 4.25 23.68
N ALA A 36 4.62 4.68 24.29
CA ALA A 36 3.89 5.86 23.89
C ALA A 36 3.42 6.67 25.10
N TYR A 37 3.44 7.99 24.92
CA TYR A 37 2.94 8.98 25.88
C TYR A 37 2.04 9.98 25.18
N ILE A 38 1.26 10.72 25.97
CA ILE A 38 0.41 11.79 25.47
C ILE A 38 0.89 13.13 26.04
N VAL A 39 0.86 14.15 25.21
CA VAL A 39 1.15 15.53 25.52
C VAL A 39 -0.16 16.31 25.41
N VAL A 40 -0.46 17.10 26.43
CA VAL A 40 -1.67 17.94 26.48
C VAL A 40 -1.30 19.39 26.67
N SER A 41 -2.15 20.28 26.18
CA SER A 41 -1.88 21.72 26.20
C SER A 41 -1.87 22.33 27.60
N GLY A 42 -2.54 21.70 28.57
CA GLY A 42 -2.65 22.17 29.94
C GLY A 42 -3.89 23.02 30.19
N ASP A 43 -3.91 23.68 31.35
CA ASP A 43 -5.06 24.45 31.84
C ASP A 43 -5.65 25.41 30.79
N GLY A 44 -6.96 25.68 30.85
CA GLY A 44 -7.68 26.47 29.84
C GLY A 44 -7.94 25.75 28.52
N PHE A 45 -7.31 24.61 28.27
CA PHE A 45 -7.53 23.77 27.08
C PHE A 45 -7.81 22.31 27.45
N CYS A 46 -6.81 21.60 27.96
CA CYS A 46 -6.90 20.23 28.43
C CYS A 46 -5.86 20.00 29.53
N SER A 47 -6.27 20.06 30.80
CA SER A 47 -5.39 19.78 31.92
C SER A 47 -4.97 18.31 31.96
N CYS A 48 -3.86 18.00 32.63
CA CYS A 48 -3.48 16.61 32.87
C CYS A 48 -4.59 15.78 33.55
N GLU A 49 -5.30 16.37 34.51
CA GLU A 49 -6.35 15.65 35.25
C GLU A 49 -7.56 15.32 34.37
N ASP A 50 -7.96 16.25 33.50
CA ASP A 50 -9.04 16.02 32.54
C ASP A 50 -8.65 14.96 31.51
N ALA A 51 -7.41 15.00 31.03
CA ALA A 51 -6.87 13.98 30.14
C ALA A 51 -6.83 12.61 30.81
N ALA A 52 -6.37 12.53 32.07
CA ALA A 52 -6.37 11.29 32.84
C ALA A 52 -7.78 10.74 33.02
N ALA A 53 -8.77 11.61 33.31
CA ALA A 53 -10.17 11.21 33.41
C ALA A 53 -10.70 10.68 32.06
N ALA A 54 -10.42 11.36 30.95
CA ALA A 54 -10.82 10.93 29.60
C ALA A 54 -10.21 9.59 29.18
N LEU A 55 -8.99 9.29 29.65
CA LEU A 55 -8.28 8.03 29.43
C LEU A 55 -8.70 6.92 30.41
N ASN A 56 -9.55 7.22 31.39
CA ASN A 56 -9.84 6.35 32.53
C ASN A 56 -8.58 5.94 33.31
N TRP A 57 -7.61 6.84 33.42
CA TRP A 57 -6.38 6.65 34.19
C TRP A 57 -6.51 7.27 35.60
N PRO A 58 -5.82 6.72 36.62
CA PRO A 58 -5.79 7.35 37.94
C PRO A 58 -5.19 8.77 37.88
N LYS A 59 -5.82 9.74 38.54
CA LYS A 59 -5.31 11.13 38.60
C LYS A 59 -3.87 11.23 39.15
N GLN A 60 -3.43 10.25 39.94
CA GLN A 60 -2.07 10.18 40.47
C GLN A 60 -1.00 10.14 39.35
N VAL A 61 -1.36 9.72 38.14
CA VAL A 61 -0.48 9.73 36.95
C VAL A 61 0.08 11.12 36.66
N CYS A 62 -0.66 12.18 36.96
CA CYS A 62 -0.20 13.57 36.79
C CYS A 62 0.87 14.00 37.80
N LYS A 63 1.06 13.22 38.88
CA LYS A 63 2.05 13.46 39.94
C LYS A 63 3.20 12.44 39.91
N GLU A 64 3.18 11.49 38.98
CA GLU A 64 4.21 10.46 38.83
C GLU A 64 5.49 11.03 38.19
N ARG A 65 6.67 10.68 38.73
CA ARG A 65 7.97 11.10 38.19
C ARG A 65 8.29 10.58 36.78
N ARG A 66 7.58 9.54 36.33
CA ARG A 66 7.77 8.93 35.00
C ARG A 66 6.82 9.49 33.94
N PHE A 67 6.04 10.54 34.28
CA PHE A 67 5.13 11.31 33.41
C PHE A 67 4.55 10.51 32.24
N LYS A 68 3.38 9.90 32.43
CA LYS A 68 2.65 9.24 31.32
C LYS A 68 1.88 10.26 30.46
N ILE A 69 1.55 11.39 31.06
CA ILE A 69 0.94 12.57 30.43
C ILE A 69 1.93 13.73 30.64
N PHE A 70 2.31 14.40 29.56
CA PHE A 70 3.10 15.62 29.60
C PHE A 70 2.15 16.82 29.48
N ASP A 71 2.08 17.63 30.51
CA ASP A 71 1.26 18.85 30.53
C ASP A 71 2.13 20.06 30.17
N LEU A 72 1.76 20.79 29.12
CA LEU A 72 2.50 21.97 28.65
C LEU A 72 2.17 23.26 29.40
N GLN A 73 1.11 23.27 30.23
CA GLN A 73 0.69 24.42 31.05
C GLN A 73 0.49 25.73 30.26
N ILE A 74 -0.01 25.63 29.02
CA ILE A 74 -0.17 26.79 28.11
C ILE A 74 -1.18 27.81 28.67
N GLY A 75 -2.24 27.37 29.35
CA GLY A 75 -3.23 28.29 29.95
C GLY A 75 -2.65 29.25 30.98
N ALA A 76 -1.71 28.77 31.81
CA ALA A 76 -1.05 29.61 32.80
C ALA A 76 -0.21 30.73 32.16
N ILE A 77 0.24 30.55 30.92
CA ILE A 77 1.07 31.49 30.17
C ILE A 77 0.19 32.43 29.31
N SER A 78 -0.83 31.88 28.67
CA SER A 78 -1.74 32.62 27.76
C SER A 78 -2.76 33.50 28.49
N GLY A 79 -3.05 33.25 29.78
CA GLY A 79 -3.90 34.13 30.61
C GLY A 79 -3.40 35.58 30.74
N THR A 80 -2.17 35.89 30.30
CA THR A 80 -1.61 37.25 30.25
C THR A 80 -1.65 37.91 28.86
N SER A 81 -1.99 37.17 27.79
CA SER A 81 -2.05 37.68 26.41
C SER A 81 -2.98 36.82 25.55
N ASN A 82 -4.12 37.39 25.10
CA ASN A 82 -5.10 36.75 24.20
C ASN A 82 -4.59 36.56 22.75
N SER A 83 -3.28 36.53 22.54
CA SER A 83 -2.67 36.40 21.22
C SER A 83 -2.53 34.92 20.85
N GLU A 84 -2.80 34.59 19.57
CA GLU A 84 -2.61 33.25 19.01
C GLU A 84 -1.12 32.89 18.76
N VAL A 85 -0.25 33.90 18.64
CA VAL A 85 1.21 33.75 18.47
C VAL A 85 1.89 33.08 19.68
N PRO A 86 1.52 33.40 20.94
CA PRO A 86 1.91 32.65 22.14
C PRO A 86 1.70 31.14 22.05
N VAL A 87 0.55 30.66 21.56
CA VAL A 87 0.27 29.21 21.51
C VAL A 87 1.24 28.50 20.59
N LEU A 88 1.47 29.05 19.37
CA LEU A 88 2.43 28.48 18.42
C LEU A 88 3.84 28.38 19.02
N GLN A 89 4.33 29.45 19.64
CA GLN A 89 5.68 29.51 20.19
C GLN A 89 5.88 28.58 21.38
N VAL A 90 4.91 28.50 22.28
CA VAL A 90 4.97 27.63 23.47
C VAL A 90 4.88 26.16 23.06
N VAL A 91 3.94 25.78 22.19
CA VAL A 91 3.83 24.40 21.68
C VAL A 91 5.11 24.00 20.96
N TYR A 92 5.64 24.86 20.08
CA TYR A 92 6.86 24.57 19.33
C TYR A 92 8.04 24.33 20.28
N SER A 93 8.29 25.25 21.21
CA SER A 93 9.43 25.19 22.13
C SER A 93 9.36 23.96 23.03
N SER A 94 8.19 23.67 23.59
CA SER A 94 7.96 22.51 24.45
C SER A 94 8.07 21.19 23.70
N MET A 95 7.42 21.07 22.53
CA MET A 95 7.47 19.86 21.72
C MET A 95 8.86 19.60 21.16
N LYS A 96 9.60 20.64 20.78
CA LYS A 96 11.02 20.51 20.39
C LYS A 96 11.86 19.95 21.53
N GLY A 97 11.64 20.40 22.76
CA GLY A 97 12.27 19.85 23.96
C GLY A 97 11.93 18.38 24.18
N LEU A 98 10.65 18.02 24.16
CA LEU A 98 10.18 16.65 24.35
C LEU A 98 10.69 15.70 23.25
N ILE A 99 10.67 16.13 21.98
CA ILE A 99 11.21 15.35 20.86
C ILE A 99 12.72 15.15 21.03
N LYS A 100 13.46 16.17 21.47
CA LYS A 100 14.90 16.04 21.73
C LYS A 100 15.21 15.07 22.88
N ILE A 101 14.39 15.07 23.93
CA ILE A 101 14.59 14.23 25.13
C ILE A 101 14.17 12.78 24.87
N HIS A 102 13.01 12.57 24.26
CA HIS A 102 12.39 11.25 24.08
C HIS A 102 12.63 10.62 22.71
N ASN A 103 13.11 11.40 21.74
CA ASN A 103 13.43 10.94 20.38
C ASN A 103 12.35 9.99 19.79
N PRO A 104 11.08 10.43 19.71
CA PRO A 104 9.98 9.60 19.23
C PRO A 104 10.14 9.28 17.74
N SER A 105 9.65 8.11 17.34
CA SER A 105 9.62 7.74 15.91
C SER A 105 8.53 8.52 15.17
N VAL A 106 7.38 8.73 15.83
CA VAL A 106 6.26 9.54 15.32
C VAL A 106 5.70 10.48 16.38
N VAL A 107 5.19 11.63 15.92
CA VAL A 107 4.29 12.50 16.67
C VAL A 107 2.91 12.39 16.03
N ILE A 108 1.87 12.08 16.79
CA ILE A 108 0.52 11.83 16.28
C ILE A 108 -0.43 12.88 16.83
N THR A 109 -1.20 13.52 15.95
CA THR A 109 -2.32 14.40 16.35
C THR A 109 -3.46 14.29 15.32
N LEU A 110 -4.57 15.00 15.56
CA LEU A 110 -5.71 14.98 14.66
C LEU A 110 -5.52 15.97 13.50
N ALA A 111 -6.02 15.60 12.32
CA ALA A 111 -5.91 16.41 11.11
C ALA A 111 -6.69 17.74 11.22
N ASP A 112 -7.77 17.75 12.00
CA ASP A 112 -8.59 18.92 12.30
C ASP A 112 -8.17 19.66 13.58
N ALA A 113 -7.02 19.32 14.18
CA ALA A 113 -6.44 20.09 15.27
C ALA A 113 -6.17 21.55 14.85
N ASP A 114 -6.04 22.43 15.84
CA ASP A 114 -5.80 23.87 15.63
C ASP A 114 -4.62 24.13 14.65
N SER A 115 -4.76 25.17 13.84
CA SER A 115 -3.80 25.46 12.77
C SER A 115 -2.43 25.87 13.31
N ASN A 116 -2.39 26.59 14.44
CA ASN A 116 -1.15 27.01 15.09
C ASN A 116 -0.47 25.82 15.78
N VAL A 117 -1.25 24.94 16.40
CA VAL A 117 -0.78 23.65 16.92
C VAL A 117 -0.13 22.81 15.81
N LYS A 118 -0.80 22.58 14.69
CA LYS A 118 -0.24 21.80 13.57
C LYS A 118 1.06 22.39 13.02
N LYS A 119 1.11 23.72 12.86
CA LYS A 119 2.34 24.45 12.46
C LYS A 119 3.47 24.23 13.46
N ALA A 120 3.18 24.40 14.75
CA ALA A 120 4.16 24.22 15.83
C ALA A 120 4.72 22.79 15.89
N LEU A 121 3.85 21.78 15.78
CA LEU A 121 4.25 20.37 15.75
C LEU A 121 5.08 20.02 14.52
N LYS A 122 4.74 20.59 13.35
CA LYS A 122 5.51 20.42 12.11
C LYS A 122 6.91 21.00 12.27
N MET A 123 7.01 22.25 12.71
CA MET A 123 8.29 22.91 12.99
C MET A 123 9.14 22.11 14.01
N ALA A 124 8.52 21.63 15.08
CA ALA A 124 9.23 20.85 16.10
C ALA A 124 9.77 19.51 15.55
N SER A 125 8.98 18.82 14.73
CA SER A 125 9.34 17.52 14.14
C SER A 125 10.42 17.64 13.07
N GLU A 126 10.35 18.66 12.20
CA GLU A 126 11.32 18.90 11.12
C GLU A 126 12.70 19.29 11.63
N THR A 127 12.80 19.93 12.80
CA THR A 127 14.09 20.29 13.41
C THR A 127 14.82 19.09 14.05
N ASN A 128 14.19 17.91 14.13
CA ASN A 128 14.82 16.73 14.71
C ASN A 128 15.69 15.99 13.69
N ALA A 129 17.00 15.97 13.93
CA ALA A 129 17.96 15.25 13.08
C ALA A 129 17.71 13.73 13.00
N ASN A 130 16.99 13.15 13.96
CA ASN A 130 16.73 11.70 14.01
C ASN A 130 15.49 11.25 13.22
N GLY A 131 14.81 12.16 12.51
CA GLY A 131 13.71 11.83 11.59
C GLY A 131 12.42 11.41 12.29
N THR A 132 11.78 12.32 13.03
CA THR A 132 10.44 12.11 13.60
C THR A 132 9.37 12.48 12.58
N ALA A 133 8.46 11.57 12.26
CA ALA A 133 7.33 11.88 11.38
C ALA A 133 6.14 12.46 12.15
N LEU A 134 5.59 13.58 11.66
CA LEU A 134 4.32 14.12 12.14
C LEU A 134 3.16 13.44 11.40
N VAL A 135 2.33 12.71 12.12
CA VAL A 135 1.17 11.98 11.61
C VAL A 135 -0.10 12.75 11.97
N LEU A 136 -0.84 13.18 10.94
CA LEU A 136 -2.11 13.88 11.07
C LEU A 136 -3.25 12.92 10.70
N LEU A 137 -4.01 12.47 11.70
CA LEU A 137 -5.09 11.50 11.46
C LEU A 137 -6.46 12.18 11.44
N PRO A 138 -7.28 11.97 10.40
CA PRO A 138 -8.70 12.28 10.49
C PRO A 138 -9.34 11.51 11.65
N LYS A 139 -10.26 12.14 12.40
CA LYS A 139 -10.92 11.51 13.55
C LYS A 139 -11.49 10.11 13.26
N PRO A 140 -12.21 9.87 12.14
CA PRO A 140 -12.75 8.54 11.83
C PRO A 140 -11.67 7.48 11.58
N SER A 141 -10.49 7.91 11.13
CA SER A 141 -9.38 7.03 10.75
C SER A 141 -8.58 6.50 11.94
N VAL A 142 -8.67 7.12 13.12
CA VAL A 142 -7.88 6.69 14.30
C VAL A 142 -8.15 5.23 14.66
N SER A 143 -9.43 4.82 14.63
CA SER A 143 -9.83 3.43 14.87
C SER A 143 -9.40 2.44 13.77
N LYS A 144 -9.03 2.94 12.59
CA LYS A 144 -8.67 2.14 11.41
C LYS A 144 -7.16 1.88 11.30
N VAL A 145 -6.34 2.63 12.04
CA VAL A 145 -4.87 2.51 12.05
C VAL A 145 -4.32 1.82 13.29
N LEU A 146 -5.14 1.03 13.98
CA LEU A 146 -4.74 0.29 15.18
C LEU A 146 -3.70 -0.83 14.90
N TRP A 147 -3.33 -1.07 13.64
CA TRP A 147 -2.17 -1.89 13.25
C TRP A 147 -0.83 -1.13 13.32
N MET A 148 -0.84 0.21 13.43
CA MET A 148 0.39 1.01 13.46
C MET A 148 1.40 0.54 14.53
N PRO A 149 0.98 0.16 15.76
CA PRO A 149 1.92 -0.36 16.77
C PRO A 149 2.49 -1.74 16.46
N ASP A 150 1.90 -2.49 15.52
CA ASP A 150 2.41 -3.80 15.13
C ASP A 150 3.65 -3.68 14.21
N LEU A 151 3.90 -2.48 13.64
CA LEU A 151 5.12 -2.15 12.89
C LEU A 151 6.35 -2.09 13.80
N ARG A 152 7.53 -2.36 13.24
CA ARG A 152 8.79 -2.03 13.94
C ARG A 152 8.94 -0.51 14.07
N SER A 153 9.59 -0.08 15.15
CA SER A 153 9.82 1.35 15.42
C SER A 153 10.66 2.01 14.31
N THR A 154 11.46 1.22 13.59
CA THR A 154 12.28 1.65 12.44
C THR A 154 11.46 1.98 11.20
N ALA A 155 10.24 1.47 11.07
CA ALA A 155 9.36 1.74 9.94
C ALA A 155 8.48 2.99 10.14
N LEU A 156 8.15 3.31 11.41
CA LEU A 156 7.24 4.41 11.75
C LEU A 156 7.64 5.79 11.18
N PRO A 157 8.93 6.18 11.13
CA PRO A 157 9.35 7.44 10.51
C PRO A 157 8.97 7.60 9.04
N TYR A 158 8.67 6.51 8.33
CA TYR A 158 8.33 6.52 6.91
C TYR A 158 6.82 6.66 6.63
N TRP A 159 6.00 6.91 7.67
CA TRP A 159 4.54 6.95 7.56
C TRP A 159 4.01 7.85 6.43
N ASN A 160 4.62 9.01 6.22
CA ASN A 160 4.23 10.00 5.19
C ASN A 160 5.11 9.96 3.94
N ARG A 161 6.02 8.98 3.81
CA ARG A 161 7.01 8.99 2.73
C ARG A 161 6.43 8.50 1.40
N MET A 162 5.58 7.48 1.46
CA MET A 162 5.00 6.88 0.26
C MET A 162 3.94 7.78 -0.37
N ARG A 163 3.95 7.85 -1.69
CA ARG A 163 2.90 8.42 -2.52
C ARG A 163 2.26 7.30 -3.31
N ILE A 164 0.95 7.11 -3.16
CA ILE A 164 0.20 6.10 -3.91
C ILE A 164 -0.76 6.84 -4.84
N SER A 165 -0.70 6.54 -6.13
CA SER A 165 -1.61 7.09 -7.14
C SER A 165 -2.54 6.00 -7.67
N ILE A 166 -3.81 6.34 -7.86
CA ILE A 166 -4.81 5.47 -8.48
C ILE A 166 -4.83 5.79 -9.97
N ASN A 167 -4.60 4.79 -10.82
CA ASN A 167 -4.61 4.95 -12.27
C ASN A 167 -5.65 3.99 -12.85
N ILE A 168 -6.77 4.57 -13.27
CA ILE A 168 -7.94 3.84 -13.79
C ILE A 168 -7.81 3.74 -15.31
N ILE A 169 -7.99 2.54 -15.84
CA ILE A 169 -8.11 2.26 -17.27
C ILE A 169 -9.59 2.02 -17.57
N THR A 170 -10.16 2.79 -18.49
CA THR A 170 -11.59 2.70 -18.84
C THR A 170 -11.83 3.06 -20.30
N GLN A 171 -12.99 2.65 -20.84
CA GLN A 171 -13.39 3.01 -22.19
C GLN A 171 -14.88 3.37 -22.30
N ASN A 172 -15.79 2.41 -22.16
CA ASN A 172 -17.20 2.61 -22.51
C ASN A 172 -18.14 1.85 -21.58
N ARG A 173 -17.85 1.88 -20.28
CA ARG A 173 -18.59 1.15 -19.23
C ARG A 173 -18.92 2.07 -18.05
N ALA A 174 -19.64 3.15 -18.31
CA ALA A 174 -19.94 4.19 -17.31
C ALA A 174 -20.59 3.64 -16.02
N GLU A 175 -21.51 2.69 -16.11
CA GLU A 175 -22.15 2.09 -14.92
C GLU A 175 -21.15 1.31 -14.06
N SER A 176 -20.30 0.50 -14.69
CA SER A 176 -19.24 -0.24 -14.00
C SER A 176 -18.21 0.72 -13.37
N LEU A 177 -17.81 1.75 -14.12
CA LEU A 177 -16.93 2.79 -13.61
C LEU A 177 -17.55 3.53 -12.42
N THR A 178 -18.86 3.78 -12.44
CA THR A 178 -19.58 4.41 -11.31
C THR A 178 -19.45 3.57 -10.03
N ARG A 179 -19.58 2.23 -10.15
CA ARG A 179 -19.37 1.30 -9.03
C ARG A 179 -17.94 1.38 -8.49
N LEU A 180 -16.95 1.35 -9.37
CA LEU A 180 -15.54 1.52 -8.98
C LEU A 180 -15.33 2.84 -8.23
N LEU A 181 -15.77 3.96 -8.81
CA LEU A 181 -15.57 5.30 -8.25
C LEU A 181 -16.23 5.45 -6.88
N LYS A 182 -17.46 4.92 -6.72
CA LYS A 182 -18.13 4.88 -5.42
C LYS A 182 -17.28 4.11 -4.38
N SER A 183 -16.80 2.92 -4.73
CA SER A 183 -16.01 2.10 -3.81
C SER A 183 -14.66 2.73 -3.43
N LEU A 184 -14.05 3.51 -4.33
CA LEU A 184 -12.85 4.29 -4.04
C LEU A 184 -13.16 5.45 -3.09
N SER A 185 -14.23 6.20 -3.31
CA SER A 185 -14.65 7.30 -2.42
C SER A 185 -14.96 6.85 -1.00
N ASP A 186 -15.44 5.62 -0.81
CA ASP A 186 -15.80 5.06 0.49
C ASP A 186 -14.60 4.51 1.29
N ALA A 187 -13.38 4.55 0.74
CA ALA A 187 -12.20 3.92 1.34
C ALA A 187 -11.48 4.76 2.40
N TYR A 188 -10.74 4.09 3.30
CA TYR A 188 -10.01 4.73 4.39
C TYR A 188 -8.58 5.12 4.00
N TYR A 189 -8.40 6.37 3.54
CA TYR A 189 -7.10 6.94 3.13
C TYR A 189 -6.23 7.51 4.27
N VAL A 190 -6.72 7.47 5.51
CA VAL A 190 -5.96 7.84 6.73
C VAL A 190 -5.30 9.23 6.73
N GLY A 191 -5.80 10.15 5.90
CA GLY A 191 -5.30 11.52 5.78
C GLY A 191 -4.26 11.73 4.68
N ASP A 192 -3.93 10.68 3.92
CA ASP A 192 -3.00 10.78 2.80
C ASP A 192 -3.67 11.44 1.57
N GLU A 193 -2.90 12.24 0.84
CA GLU A 193 -3.29 12.72 -0.48
C GLU A 193 -3.00 11.62 -1.52
N VAL A 194 -4.04 11.21 -2.25
CA VAL A 194 -4.02 10.12 -3.23
C VAL A 194 -4.46 10.67 -4.58
N PRO A 195 -3.54 10.97 -5.51
CA PRO A 195 -3.89 11.36 -6.87
C PRO A 195 -4.69 10.28 -7.60
N ILE A 196 -5.65 10.68 -8.41
CA ILE A 196 -6.42 9.79 -9.30
C ILE A 196 -6.21 10.20 -10.77
N SER A 197 -5.95 9.23 -11.64
CA SER A 197 -5.83 9.42 -13.08
C SER A 197 -6.81 8.52 -13.84
N PHE A 198 -7.44 9.08 -14.88
CA PHE A 198 -8.32 8.35 -15.78
C PHE A 198 -7.64 8.23 -17.15
N ASN A 199 -7.32 7.00 -17.55
CA ASN A 199 -6.66 6.66 -18.80
C ASN A 199 -7.69 6.06 -19.76
N MET A 200 -8.21 6.92 -20.64
CA MET A 200 -9.22 6.59 -21.64
C MET A 200 -8.56 6.37 -23.01
N ASP A 201 -8.94 5.28 -23.70
CA ASP A 201 -8.52 5.05 -25.08
C ASP A 201 -9.40 5.86 -26.06
N SER A 202 -9.13 5.77 -27.37
CA SER A 202 -9.73 6.63 -28.39
C SER A 202 -11.25 6.45 -28.56
N LYS A 203 -11.78 5.27 -28.20
CA LYS A 203 -13.20 4.89 -28.36
C LYS A 203 -14.05 5.10 -27.10
N VAL A 204 -13.61 5.96 -26.18
CA VAL A 204 -14.41 6.32 -25.01
C VAL A 204 -15.74 6.95 -25.40
N ASP A 205 -16.83 6.55 -24.74
CA ASP A 205 -18.18 7.05 -24.99
C ASP A 205 -18.50 8.35 -24.22
N GLU A 206 -19.57 9.02 -24.64
CA GLU A 206 -19.99 10.30 -24.06
C GLU A 206 -20.37 10.17 -22.58
N ALA A 207 -21.04 9.07 -22.20
CA ALA A 207 -21.46 8.81 -20.84
C ALA A 207 -20.26 8.69 -19.88
N THR A 208 -19.21 7.96 -20.29
CA THR A 208 -17.98 7.80 -19.51
C THR A 208 -17.23 9.13 -19.38
N ILE A 209 -17.15 9.92 -20.46
CA ILE A 209 -16.54 11.26 -20.40
C ILE A 209 -17.27 12.15 -19.40
N LYS A 210 -18.60 12.24 -19.47
CA LYS A 210 -19.43 13.05 -18.56
C LYS A 210 -19.27 12.61 -17.10
N LEU A 211 -19.25 11.30 -16.86
CA LEU A 211 -19.03 10.74 -15.52
C LEU A 211 -17.67 11.16 -14.95
N VAL A 212 -16.61 10.98 -15.72
CA VAL A 212 -15.24 11.30 -15.29
C VAL A 212 -15.02 12.80 -15.09
N ASP A 213 -15.61 13.63 -15.95
CA ASP A 213 -15.56 15.09 -15.86
C ASP A 213 -16.25 15.61 -14.59
N SER A 214 -17.46 15.12 -14.29
CA SER A 214 -18.25 15.53 -13.13
C SER A 214 -17.88 14.85 -11.81
N PHE A 215 -17.05 13.81 -11.82
CA PHE A 215 -16.64 13.11 -10.60
C PHE A 215 -15.74 13.98 -9.72
N GLU A 216 -16.20 14.30 -8.51
CA GLU A 216 -15.42 15.02 -7.51
C GLU A 216 -14.59 14.05 -6.67
N TRP A 217 -13.26 14.22 -6.68
CA TRP A 217 -12.34 13.38 -5.94
C TRP A 217 -11.86 14.08 -4.65
N PRO A 218 -12.30 13.64 -3.45
CA PRO A 218 -12.03 14.38 -2.21
C PRO A 218 -10.64 14.10 -1.62
N HIS A 219 -9.87 13.17 -2.18
CA HIS A 219 -8.61 12.70 -1.58
C HIS A 219 -7.36 13.16 -2.33
N GLY A 220 -7.46 13.99 -3.36
CA GLY A 220 -6.27 14.49 -4.07
C GLY A 220 -6.57 15.04 -5.45
N PRO A 221 -5.53 15.26 -6.29
CA PRO A 221 -5.72 15.79 -7.63
C PRO A 221 -6.32 14.74 -8.59
N LYS A 222 -7.20 15.20 -9.48
CA LYS A 222 -7.80 14.42 -10.59
C LYS A 222 -7.13 14.77 -11.92
N THR A 223 -6.65 13.76 -12.66
CA THR A 223 -6.04 13.93 -13.99
C THR A 223 -6.78 13.12 -15.05
N LEU A 224 -7.06 13.73 -16.20
CA LEU A 224 -7.71 13.04 -17.34
C LEU A 224 -6.71 12.87 -18.49
N ARG A 225 -6.64 11.65 -19.04
CA ARG A 225 -5.83 11.33 -20.22
C ARG A 225 -6.70 10.59 -21.24
N ARG A 226 -6.73 11.09 -22.46
CA ARG A 226 -7.46 10.48 -23.58
C ARG A 226 -6.53 10.31 -24.77
N ARG A 227 -6.53 9.11 -25.37
CA ARG A 227 -5.74 8.84 -26.58
C ARG A 227 -6.45 9.35 -27.83
N ILE A 228 -5.66 9.84 -28.79
CA ILE A 228 -6.12 10.14 -30.15
C ILE A 228 -6.13 8.85 -30.99
N ILE A 229 -5.05 8.08 -30.93
CA ILE A 229 -4.89 6.82 -31.66
C ILE A 229 -5.20 5.65 -30.73
N GLN A 230 -5.94 4.65 -31.23
CA GLN A 230 -6.28 3.47 -30.44
C GLN A 230 -5.03 2.76 -29.92
N GLY A 231 -4.88 2.70 -28.60
CA GLY A 231 -3.76 2.04 -27.94
C GLY A 231 -3.95 0.52 -27.82
N GLY A 232 -5.19 0.09 -27.60
CA GLY A 232 -5.50 -1.28 -27.19
C GLY A 232 -5.07 -1.57 -25.75
N LEU A 233 -5.48 -2.72 -25.21
CA LEU A 233 -5.28 -3.04 -23.79
C LEU A 233 -3.81 -2.99 -23.37
N ILE A 234 -2.89 -3.41 -24.26
CA ILE A 234 -1.46 -3.42 -23.96
C ILE A 234 -0.95 -2.03 -23.61
N ARG A 235 -1.12 -1.06 -24.51
CA ARG A 235 -0.66 0.32 -24.31
C ARG A 235 -1.50 1.05 -23.27
N ALA A 236 -2.80 0.77 -23.22
CA ALA A 236 -3.70 1.38 -22.22
C ALA A 236 -3.21 1.11 -20.79
N VAL A 237 -2.75 -0.11 -20.50
CA VAL A 237 -2.21 -0.46 -19.18
C VAL A 237 -0.75 -0.07 -19.03
N SER A 238 0.13 -0.42 -19.98
CA SER A 238 1.58 -0.20 -19.81
C SER A 238 2.00 1.27 -19.75
N GLU A 239 1.19 2.18 -20.28
CA GLU A 239 1.45 3.63 -20.31
C GLU A 239 0.52 4.42 -19.35
N SER A 240 -0.24 3.71 -18.50
CA SER A 240 -1.20 4.31 -17.57
C SER A 240 -0.54 5.07 -16.41
N TRP A 241 0.69 4.71 -16.07
CA TRP A 241 1.41 5.26 -14.92
C TRP A 241 2.92 5.30 -15.17
N TYR A 242 3.56 6.35 -14.66
CA TYR A 242 5.01 6.53 -14.68
C TYR A 242 5.47 7.08 -13.33
N PRO A 243 6.28 6.34 -12.56
CA PRO A 243 6.75 6.79 -11.25
C PRO A 243 7.68 7.99 -11.35
N THR A 244 7.42 9.00 -10.52
CA THR A 244 8.26 10.21 -10.40
C THR A 244 9.43 10.05 -9.43
N SER A 245 9.38 9.06 -8.53
CA SER A 245 10.43 8.74 -7.57
C SER A 245 10.40 7.25 -7.19
N ASP A 246 11.25 6.83 -6.26
CA ASP A 246 11.21 5.48 -5.66
C ASP A 246 10.15 5.33 -4.57
N ASP A 247 9.54 6.43 -4.17
CA ASP A 247 8.46 6.48 -3.18
C ASP A 247 7.09 6.66 -3.85
N ASP A 248 7.02 6.68 -5.18
CA ASP A 248 5.80 6.82 -5.99
C ASP A 248 5.33 5.44 -6.46
N TYR A 249 4.15 5.02 -6.03
CA TYR A 249 3.56 3.71 -6.33
C TYR A 249 2.27 3.87 -7.13
N GLY A 250 2.09 3.00 -8.12
CA GLY A 250 0.92 3.01 -9.00
C GLY A 250 -0.04 1.88 -8.68
N LEU A 251 -1.23 2.21 -8.17
CA LEU A 251 -2.37 1.31 -8.14
C LEU A 251 -3.04 1.33 -9.51
N LEU A 252 -3.08 0.17 -10.19
CA LEU A 252 -3.78 0.03 -11.47
C LEU A 252 -5.12 -0.66 -11.28
N LEU A 253 -6.19 -0.05 -11.79
CA LEU A 253 -7.55 -0.57 -11.74
C LEU A 253 -8.20 -0.46 -13.13
N GLU A 254 -8.97 -1.47 -13.51
CA GLU A 254 -9.86 -1.40 -14.68
C GLU A 254 -11.28 -1.05 -14.20
N ASP A 255 -12.12 -0.53 -15.08
CA ASP A 255 -13.47 -0.10 -14.75
C ASP A 255 -14.43 -1.21 -14.29
N ASP A 256 -14.04 -2.48 -14.39
CA ASP A 256 -14.79 -3.65 -13.88
C ASP A 256 -14.33 -4.16 -12.50
N ILE A 257 -13.46 -3.40 -11.84
CA ILE A 257 -13.02 -3.66 -10.47
C ILE A 257 -13.91 -2.91 -9.47
N GLU A 258 -14.19 -3.55 -8.34
CA GLU A 258 -14.71 -2.89 -7.14
C GLU A 258 -13.72 -3.15 -5.99
N VAL A 259 -13.48 -2.15 -5.13
CA VAL A 259 -12.53 -2.27 -4.02
C VAL A 259 -13.21 -2.24 -2.65
N SER A 260 -12.60 -2.93 -1.69
CA SER A 260 -12.97 -2.87 -0.28
C SER A 260 -12.61 -1.50 0.31
N PRO A 261 -13.40 -0.94 1.25
CA PRO A 261 -13.00 0.26 2.00
C PRO A 261 -11.64 0.15 2.73
N TYR A 262 -11.16 -1.07 2.96
CA TYR A 262 -9.90 -1.39 3.66
C TYR A 262 -8.70 -1.56 2.71
N TYR A 263 -8.88 -1.47 1.39
CA TYR A 263 -7.82 -1.75 0.41
C TYR A 263 -6.57 -0.88 0.64
N TYR A 264 -6.76 0.40 0.94
CA TYR A 264 -5.66 1.34 1.14
C TYR A 264 -4.86 1.01 2.41
N LEU A 265 -5.56 0.59 3.47
CA LEU A 265 -4.94 0.18 4.73
C LEU A 265 -4.06 -1.06 4.54
N TRP A 266 -4.50 -2.02 3.72
CA TRP A 266 -3.71 -3.19 3.36
C TRP A 266 -2.42 -2.79 2.64
N ILE A 267 -2.50 -1.92 1.63
CA ILE A 267 -1.34 -1.42 0.88
C ILE A 267 -0.36 -0.72 1.82
N LYS A 268 -0.84 0.28 2.57
CA LYS A 268 0.01 1.10 3.44
C LYS A 268 0.67 0.25 4.55
N TYR A 269 -0.07 -0.69 5.13
CA TYR A 269 0.49 -1.60 6.13
C TYR A 269 1.57 -2.51 5.53
N ALA A 270 1.33 -3.10 4.35
CA ALA A 270 2.30 -3.96 3.68
C ALA A 270 3.57 -3.20 3.25
N LEU A 271 3.45 -1.99 2.69
CA LEU A 271 4.61 -1.16 2.33
C LEU A 271 5.44 -0.81 3.57
N LEU A 272 4.81 -0.38 4.67
CA LEU A 272 5.54 -0.07 5.91
C LEU A 272 6.20 -1.31 6.52
N ALA A 273 5.56 -2.47 6.46
CA ALA A 273 6.06 -3.70 7.05
C ALA A 273 7.17 -4.38 6.24
N TYR A 274 7.13 -4.30 4.90
CA TYR A 274 7.98 -5.11 4.03
C TYR A 274 8.92 -4.33 3.12
N HIS A 275 8.68 -3.03 2.91
CA HIS A 275 9.51 -2.19 2.04
C HIS A 275 10.23 -1.07 2.78
N TYR A 276 9.52 -0.32 3.64
CA TYR A 276 10.07 0.85 4.32
C TYR A 276 10.84 0.54 5.59
N ASP A 277 10.68 -0.64 6.19
CA ASP A 277 11.49 -1.03 7.34
C ASP A 277 12.93 -1.31 6.90
N PRO A 278 13.93 -0.49 7.29
CA PRO A 278 15.32 -0.66 6.86
C PRO A 278 15.95 -1.96 7.39
N GLN A 279 15.30 -2.65 8.33
CA GLN A 279 15.74 -3.95 8.84
C GLN A 279 15.21 -5.13 8.02
N ILE A 280 14.37 -4.88 7.02
CA ILE A 280 13.79 -5.89 6.15
C ILE A 280 14.40 -5.74 4.75
N SER A 281 14.90 -6.85 4.21
CA SER A 281 15.36 -6.93 2.83
C SER A 281 14.53 -7.97 2.09
N LEU A 282 13.71 -7.50 1.15
CA LEU A 282 12.89 -8.33 0.28
C LEU A 282 12.88 -7.74 -1.15
N PRO A 283 14.04 -7.73 -1.84
CA PRO A 283 14.17 -7.09 -3.16
C PRO A 283 13.34 -7.77 -4.27
N GLU A 284 12.83 -8.97 -4.03
CA GLU A 284 11.95 -9.69 -4.95
C GLU A 284 10.51 -9.17 -4.91
N LEU A 285 10.09 -8.51 -3.83
CA LEU A 285 8.75 -7.96 -3.72
C LEU A 285 8.60 -6.77 -4.68
N SER A 286 7.72 -6.94 -5.65
CA SER A 286 7.60 -6.01 -6.76
C SER A 286 6.19 -5.45 -6.94
N SER A 287 5.19 -6.04 -6.28
CA SER A 287 3.84 -5.52 -6.22
C SER A 287 3.06 -6.06 -5.01
N ILE A 288 1.92 -5.43 -4.70
CA ILE A 288 0.97 -5.88 -3.68
C ILE A 288 -0.38 -6.07 -4.37
N SER A 289 -0.89 -7.30 -4.35
CA SER A 289 -2.22 -7.63 -4.88
C SER A 289 -3.32 -7.19 -3.92
N LEU A 290 -4.45 -6.77 -4.48
CA LEU A 290 -5.71 -6.58 -3.77
C LEU A 290 -6.67 -7.76 -3.92
N TYR A 291 -6.38 -8.69 -4.84
CA TYR A 291 -7.26 -9.80 -5.21
C TYR A 291 -6.72 -11.15 -4.72
N THR A 292 -7.62 -12.12 -4.51
CA THR A 292 -7.32 -13.51 -4.14
C THR A 292 -7.75 -14.47 -5.27
N PRO A 293 -6.81 -15.13 -5.98
CA PRO A 293 -7.13 -16.04 -7.06
C PRO A 293 -7.99 -17.24 -6.66
N ARG A 294 -9.04 -17.51 -7.46
CA ARG A 294 -9.85 -18.73 -7.41
C ARG A 294 -9.43 -19.80 -8.42
N LEU A 295 -8.54 -19.48 -9.35
CA LEU A 295 -8.09 -20.35 -10.43
C LEU A 295 -6.56 -20.27 -10.61
N VAL A 296 -5.95 -21.34 -11.11
CA VAL A 296 -4.61 -21.30 -11.69
C VAL A 296 -4.71 -20.91 -13.16
N GLU A 297 -4.63 -19.62 -13.46
CA GLU A 297 -4.92 -19.08 -14.82
C GLU A 297 -3.87 -19.44 -15.89
N VAL A 298 -2.67 -19.82 -15.48
CA VAL A 298 -1.51 -20.04 -16.37
C VAL A 298 -1.41 -21.47 -16.92
N VAL A 299 -2.34 -22.36 -16.56
CA VAL A 299 -2.40 -23.72 -17.11
C VAL A 299 -3.67 -23.91 -17.95
N LYS A 300 -3.66 -24.89 -18.86
CA LYS A 300 -4.75 -25.09 -19.83
C LYS A 300 -6.08 -25.40 -19.13
N GLU A 301 -6.04 -26.28 -18.14
CA GLU A 301 -7.18 -26.82 -17.41
C GLU A 301 -7.82 -25.79 -16.46
N ARG A 302 -7.08 -24.73 -16.08
CA ARG A 302 -7.50 -23.71 -15.11
C ARG A 302 -8.17 -24.31 -13.86
N PRO A 303 -7.49 -25.19 -13.11
CA PRO A 303 -8.07 -25.81 -11.94
C PRO A 303 -8.44 -24.76 -10.89
N LYS A 304 -9.51 -25.05 -10.13
CA LYS A 304 -9.90 -24.29 -8.95
C LYS A 304 -8.76 -24.27 -7.95
N TRP A 305 -8.55 -23.11 -7.34
CA TRP A 305 -7.52 -22.85 -6.36
C TRP A 305 -8.14 -22.15 -5.15
N ASN A 306 -7.74 -22.59 -3.96
CA ASN A 306 -8.14 -21.97 -2.71
C ASN A 306 -6.89 -21.86 -1.80
N PRO A 307 -6.33 -20.64 -1.61
CA PRO A 307 -5.15 -20.46 -0.78
C PRO A 307 -5.43 -20.76 0.70
N THR A 308 -6.67 -20.57 1.17
CA THR A 308 -7.06 -20.87 2.55
C THR A 308 -6.91 -22.35 2.87
N GLU A 309 -7.43 -23.20 1.97
CA GLU A 309 -7.29 -24.65 2.09
C GLU A 309 -5.83 -25.08 1.90
N PHE A 310 -5.12 -24.46 0.95
CA PHE A 310 -3.73 -24.77 0.67
C PHE A 310 -2.81 -24.51 1.88
N PHE A 311 -3.00 -23.39 2.57
CA PHE A 311 -2.17 -22.97 3.70
C PHE A 311 -2.68 -23.41 5.07
N LYS A 312 -3.73 -24.25 5.14
CA LYS A 312 -4.35 -24.69 6.41
C LYS A 312 -3.37 -25.27 7.43
N ARG A 313 -2.27 -25.88 6.97
CA ARG A 313 -1.21 -26.46 7.83
C ARG A 313 -0.32 -25.42 8.51
N ILE A 314 -0.27 -24.19 7.99
CA ILE A 314 0.49 -23.07 8.56
C ILE A 314 -0.47 -22.15 9.31
N HIS A 315 -1.38 -21.54 8.55
CA HIS A 315 -2.52 -20.74 9.04
C HIS A 315 -3.44 -20.49 7.83
N PRO A 316 -4.76 -20.72 7.95
CA PRO A 316 -5.70 -20.61 6.83
C PRO A 316 -5.71 -19.23 6.19
N ASN A 317 -5.47 -18.17 6.97
CA ASN A 317 -5.47 -16.79 6.47
C ASN A 317 -4.06 -16.20 6.29
N THR A 318 -3.04 -17.03 6.06
CA THR A 318 -1.68 -16.49 5.89
C THR A 318 -1.55 -15.77 4.56
N PRO A 319 -1.15 -14.48 4.52
CA PRO A 319 -0.69 -13.86 3.30
C PRO A 319 0.52 -14.60 2.73
N TYR A 320 0.73 -14.49 1.42
CA TYR A 320 1.76 -15.25 0.71
C TYR A 320 2.37 -14.46 -0.43
N LEU A 321 3.59 -14.81 -0.82
CA LEU A 321 4.28 -14.30 -1.99
C LEU A 321 3.98 -15.19 -3.18
N HIS A 322 3.71 -14.60 -4.34
CA HIS A 322 3.36 -15.36 -5.54
C HIS A 322 3.98 -14.72 -6.78
N GLN A 323 4.61 -15.54 -7.62
CA GLN A 323 5.25 -15.08 -8.87
C GLN A 323 4.24 -14.64 -9.93
N LEU A 324 2.97 -15.05 -9.83
CA LEU A 324 1.92 -14.57 -10.73
C LEU A 324 1.57 -13.09 -10.42
N PRO A 325 1.73 -12.14 -11.36
CA PRO A 325 1.24 -10.78 -11.18
C PRO A 325 -0.29 -10.75 -11.09
N CYS A 326 -0.83 -9.85 -10.29
CA CYS A 326 -2.26 -9.60 -10.23
C CYS A 326 -2.66 -8.56 -11.30
N SER A 327 -3.78 -8.82 -11.99
CA SER A 327 -4.37 -7.91 -12.99
C SER A 327 -5.74 -7.37 -12.59
N TRP A 328 -6.23 -7.68 -11.38
CA TRP A 328 -7.56 -7.28 -10.89
C TRP A 328 -7.45 -6.40 -9.66
N GLY A 329 -6.54 -5.43 -9.72
CA GLY A 329 -6.20 -4.53 -8.62
C GLY A 329 -4.88 -4.92 -7.96
N ALA A 330 -3.85 -4.13 -8.24
CA ALA A 330 -2.54 -4.28 -7.63
C ALA A 330 -1.78 -2.95 -7.61
N VAL A 331 -0.96 -2.77 -6.57
CA VAL A 331 0.01 -1.69 -6.48
C VAL A 331 1.35 -2.18 -7.02
N PHE A 332 1.85 -1.53 -8.06
CA PHE A 332 3.16 -1.83 -8.65
C PHE A 332 4.24 -0.91 -8.10
N PHE A 333 5.43 -1.48 -7.90
CA PHE A 333 6.55 -0.74 -7.34
C PHE A 333 7.25 0.07 -8.45
N PRO A 334 7.76 1.27 -8.13
CA PRO A 334 8.36 2.17 -9.12
C PRO A 334 9.50 1.53 -9.89
N LYS A 335 10.42 0.86 -9.19
CA LYS A 335 11.56 0.18 -9.81
C LYS A 335 11.11 -0.90 -10.80
N LEU A 336 10.18 -1.76 -10.37
CA LEU A 336 9.63 -2.83 -11.22
C LEU A 336 9.00 -2.22 -12.48
N TRP A 337 8.21 -1.16 -12.34
CA TRP A 337 7.45 -0.62 -13.47
C TRP A 337 8.34 0.07 -14.50
N ARG A 338 9.40 0.77 -14.06
CA ARG A 338 10.43 1.32 -14.97
C ARG A 338 11.13 0.21 -15.75
N GLU A 339 11.49 -0.89 -15.08
CA GLU A 339 12.04 -2.06 -15.76
C GLU A 339 11.04 -2.69 -16.73
N PHE A 340 9.79 -2.86 -16.30
CA PHE A 340 8.73 -3.45 -17.11
C PHE A 340 8.51 -2.68 -18.42
N TYR A 341 8.51 -1.36 -18.35
CA TYR A 341 8.38 -0.50 -19.53
C TYR A 341 9.51 -0.75 -20.54
N VAL A 342 10.77 -0.80 -20.07
CA VAL A 342 11.93 -1.08 -20.94
C VAL A 342 11.88 -2.52 -21.48
N TYR A 343 11.58 -3.48 -20.62
CA TYR A 343 11.46 -4.89 -20.98
C TYR A 343 10.40 -5.10 -22.05
N MET A 344 9.22 -4.49 -21.89
CA MET A 344 8.18 -4.50 -22.91
C MET A 344 8.66 -3.89 -24.21
N ASN A 345 9.32 -2.73 -24.19
CA ASN A 345 9.83 -2.10 -25.40
C ASN A 345 10.83 -2.99 -26.17
N MET A 346 11.60 -3.83 -25.47
CA MET A 346 12.54 -4.77 -26.08
C MET A 346 11.86 -6.05 -26.64
N ARG A 347 10.72 -6.44 -26.08
CA ARG A 347 10.03 -7.71 -26.41
C ARG A 347 8.80 -7.53 -27.31
N PHE A 348 8.14 -6.39 -27.20
CA PHE A 348 6.94 -6.10 -27.95
C PHE A 348 7.31 -5.76 -29.40
N THR A 349 6.91 -6.64 -30.30
CA THR A 349 7.17 -6.55 -31.75
C THR A 349 5.86 -6.73 -32.50
N GLU A 350 5.81 -6.32 -33.77
CA GLU A 350 4.61 -6.48 -34.61
C GLU A 350 4.24 -7.96 -34.79
N ASP A 351 5.24 -8.84 -34.96
CA ASP A 351 5.06 -10.28 -34.92
C ASP A 351 5.34 -10.82 -33.50
N ALA A 352 4.27 -11.09 -32.76
CA ALA A 352 4.35 -11.62 -31.40
C ALA A 352 5.08 -12.98 -31.29
N LYS A 353 5.37 -13.67 -32.41
CA LYS A 353 6.19 -14.89 -32.46
C LYS A 353 7.69 -14.63 -32.60
N ALA A 354 8.12 -13.42 -32.92
CA ALA A 354 9.51 -13.11 -33.22
C ALA A 354 10.44 -13.14 -32.00
N ASN A 355 9.92 -12.81 -30.81
CA ASN A 355 10.73 -12.70 -29.58
C ASN A 355 10.05 -13.32 -28.35
N PRO A 356 9.67 -14.61 -28.36
CA PRO A 356 8.88 -15.17 -27.29
C PRO A 356 9.77 -15.71 -26.17
N VAL A 357 9.40 -15.39 -24.92
CA VAL A 357 9.79 -16.22 -23.77
C VAL A 357 8.85 -17.42 -23.70
N GLN A 358 9.43 -18.61 -23.57
CA GLN A 358 8.75 -19.89 -23.56
C GLN A 358 8.89 -20.55 -22.20
N ILE A 359 7.98 -20.25 -21.28
CA ILE A 359 7.96 -20.84 -19.94
C ILE A 359 7.43 -22.28 -20.05
N PRO A 360 8.18 -23.31 -19.62
CA PRO A 360 7.75 -24.70 -19.74
C PRO A 360 6.38 -24.93 -19.10
N LYS A 361 5.48 -25.60 -19.85
CA LYS A 361 4.11 -25.94 -19.41
C LYS A 361 3.18 -24.75 -19.15
N SER A 362 3.61 -23.52 -19.46
CA SER A 362 2.77 -22.34 -19.30
C SER A 362 1.86 -22.14 -20.52
N ARG A 363 0.56 -21.92 -20.25
CA ARG A 363 -0.41 -21.47 -21.25
C ARG A 363 -0.10 -20.08 -21.77
N THR A 364 0.62 -19.26 -21.00
CA THR A 364 0.95 -17.87 -21.37
C THR A 364 1.80 -17.77 -22.63
N ASN A 365 2.50 -18.86 -23.00
CA ASN A 365 3.24 -18.96 -24.27
C ASN A 365 2.35 -18.74 -25.50
N GLY A 366 1.05 -19.05 -25.39
CA GLY A 366 0.07 -18.84 -26.44
C GLY A 366 -0.58 -17.46 -26.44
N TRP A 367 -0.37 -16.62 -25.41
CA TRP A 367 -1.01 -15.31 -25.32
C TRP A 367 -0.32 -14.33 -26.27
N GLN A 368 -1.08 -13.66 -27.15
CA GLN A 368 -0.51 -12.73 -28.14
C GLN A 368 -0.88 -11.26 -27.85
N ALA A 369 -1.98 -11.01 -27.14
CA ALA A 369 -2.55 -9.67 -26.94
C ALA A 369 -2.68 -9.28 -25.45
N SER A 370 -1.79 -9.78 -24.59
CA SER A 370 -1.86 -9.57 -23.14
C SER A 370 -0.61 -8.87 -22.61
N TRP A 371 -0.79 -7.69 -22.01
CA TRP A 371 0.30 -7.00 -21.29
C TRP A 371 0.82 -7.83 -20.12
N LYS A 372 -0.10 -8.55 -19.45
CA LYS A 372 0.20 -9.43 -18.32
C LYS A 372 1.18 -10.53 -18.71
N LYS A 373 1.17 -11.00 -19.97
CA LYS A 373 2.17 -11.97 -20.46
C LYS A 373 3.59 -11.44 -20.28
N PHE A 374 3.87 -10.23 -20.76
CA PHE A 374 5.21 -9.64 -20.65
C PHE A 374 5.63 -9.48 -19.19
N LEU A 375 4.67 -9.15 -18.31
CA LEU A 375 4.95 -9.03 -16.89
C LEU A 375 5.22 -10.40 -16.25
N ILE A 376 4.47 -11.43 -16.61
CA ILE A 376 4.71 -12.83 -16.21
C ILE A 376 6.11 -13.27 -16.65
N ASP A 377 6.48 -13.03 -17.90
CA ASP A 377 7.78 -13.41 -18.47
C ASP A 377 8.92 -12.74 -17.69
N MET A 378 8.83 -11.42 -17.46
CA MET A 378 9.82 -10.67 -16.71
C MET A 378 9.91 -11.14 -15.25
N MET A 379 8.78 -11.30 -14.56
CA MET A 379 8.76 -11.78 -13.18
C MET A 379 9.30 -13.21 -13.05
N TYR A 380 9.06 -14.06 -14.06
CA TYR A 380 9.63 -15.41 -14.12
C TYR A 380 11.16 -15.36 -14.24
N LEU A 381 11.69 -14.55 -15.16
CA LEU A 381 13.13 -14.42 -15.40
C LEU A 381 13.87 -13.77 -14.21
N ARG A 382 13.25 -12.80 -13.53
CA ARG A 382 13.85 -12.08 -12.38
C ARG A 382 13.63 -12.76 -11.03
N GLY A 383 12.69 -13.68 -10.94
CA GLY A 383 12.23 -14.25 -9.67
C GLY A 383 11.44 -13.26 -8.81
N TYR A 384 10.76 -12.29 -9.43
CA TYR A 384 9.92 -11.32 -8.73
C TYR A 384 8.61 -11.95 -8.25
N VAL A 385 8.08 -11.37 -7.17
CA VAL A 385 6.84 -11.83 -6.53
C VAL A 385 5.94 -10.67 -6.13
N SER A 386 4.64 -10.95 -6.08
CA SER A 386 3.64 -10.06 -5.50
C SER A 386 3.23 -10.58 -4.12
N LEU A 387 2.90 -9.70 -3.19
CA LEU A 387 2.23 -10.08 -1.94
C LEU A 387 0.72 -10.26 -2.22
N TYR A 388 0.16 -11.40 -1.81
CA TYR A 388 -1.26 -11.70 -1.97
C TYR A 388 -2.02 -11.79 -0.64
N PRO A 389 -3.24 -11.24 -0.56
CA PRO A 389 -4.14 -11.44 0.55
C PRO A 389 -4.73 -12.87 0.56
N ASN A 390 -5.03 -13.37 1.75
CA ASN A 390 -5.66 -14.66 1.96
C ASN A 390 -6.53 -14.61 3.22
N PHE A 391 -7.85 -14.67 3.04
CA PHE A 391 -8.83 -14.51 4.11
C PHE A 391 -9.97 -15.50 3.95
N PRO A 392 -10.82 -15.70 4.99
CA PRO A 392 -11.93 -16.63 4.93
C PRO A 392 -12.83 -16.39 3.72
N ASN A 393 -13.36 -17.46 3.13
CA ASN A 393 -14.20 -17.45 1.93
C ASN A 393 -13.52 -16.84 0.68
N GLN A 394 -12.19 -16.78 0.67
CA GLN A 394 -11.40 -16.10 -0.35
C GLN A 394 -11.75 -14.60 -0.45
N SER A 395 -12.19 -14.00 0.65
CA SER A 395 -12.48 -12.57 0.71
C SER A 395 -11.22 -11.76 0.42
N SER A 396 -11.37 -10.61 -0.22
CA SER A 396 -10.24 -9.83 -0.72
C SER A 396 -10.48 -8.32 -0.68
N PHE A 397 -9.50 -7.55 -1.12
CA PHE A 397 -9.56 -6.09 -1.16
C PHE A 397 -10.02 -5.54 -2.52
N SER A 398 -10.11 -6.40 -3.54
CA SER A 398 -10.76 -6.10 -4.80
C SER A 398 -11.51 -7.34 -5.33
N THR A 399 -12.51 -7.10 -6.18
CA THR A 399 -13.23 -8.12 -6.93
C THR A 399 -13.35 -7.70 -8.40
N ASN A 400 -13.40 -8.66 -9.31
CA ASN A 400 -13.60 -8.42 -10.74
C ASN A 400 -15.00 -8.91 -11.15
N HIS A 401 -15.84 -8.01 -11.67
CA HIS A 401 -17.22 -8.32 -12.04
C HIS A 401 -17.39 -9.00 -13.40
N MET A 402 -16.28 -9.25 -14.09
CA MET A 402 -16.22 -9.84 -15.42
C MET A 402 -17.18 -9.17 -16.40
N GLU A 403 -17.16 -7.85 -16.41
CA GLU A 403 -17.97 -7.11 -17.37
C GLU A 403 -17.48 -7.43 -18.79
N PRO A 404 -18.37 -7.56 -19.79
CA PRO A 404 -17.97 -7.85 -21.16
C PRO A 404 -16.92 -6.84 -21.67
N GLY A 405 -15.84 -7.36 -22.25
CA GLY A 405 -14.69 -6.58 -22.72
C GLY A 405 -13.85 -7.38 -23.70
N ALA A 406 -12.68 -6.84 -24.09
CA ALA A 406 -11.87 -7.35 -25.21
C ALA A 406 -11.53 -8.85 -25.13
N HIS A 407 -11.41 -9.43 -23.94
CA HIS A 407 -11.10 -10.85 -23.74
C HIS A 407 -12.32 -11.75 -23.57
N ILE A 408 -13.45 -11.21 -23.12
CA ILE A 408 -14.67 -11.98 -22.84
C ILE A 408 -15.55 -12.08 -24.08
N SER A 409 -15.65 -11.01 -24.88
CA SER A 409 -16.52 -10.91 -26.06
C SER A 409 -15.83 -11.20 -27.40
N ALA A 410 -14.59 -11.70 -27.41
CA ALA A 410 -13.91 -12.04 -28.64
C ALA A 410 -14.67 -13.14 -29.41
N LYS A 411 -14.90 -12.94 -30.71
CA LYS A 411 -15.71 -13.83 -31.57
C LYS A 411 -15.23 -15.29 -31.58
N ASP A 412 -13.95 -15.52 -31.31
CA ASP A 412 -13.32 -16.86 -31.28
C ASP A 412 -13.17 -17.42 -29.85
N ASN A 413 -13.76 -16.77 -28.84
CA ASN A 413 -13.65 -17.23 -27.46
C ASN A 413 -14.58 -18.42 -27.18
N VAL A 414 -14.01 -19.62 -27.28
CA VAL A 414 -14.72 -20.90 -27.02
C VAL A 414 -14.80 -21.25 -25.53
N VAL A 415 -14.22 -20.44 -24.64
CA VAL A 415 -14.18 -20.70 -23.19
C VAL A 415 -15.43 -20.11 -22.53
N ARG A 416 -16.23 -20.96 -21.87
CA ARG A 416 -17.33 -20.51 -21.00
C ARG A 416 -16.73 -19.79 -19.79
N HIS A 417 -17.04 -18.51 -19.64
CA HIS A 417 -16.65 -17.71 -18.49
C HIS A 417 -17.75 -17.72 -17.44
N ASP A 418 -17.44 -18.18 -16.23
CA ASP A 418 -18.33 -18.16 -15.07
C ASP A 418 -17.93 -17.01 -14.14
N LYS A 419 -18.84 -16.08 -13.84
CA LYS A 419 -18.55 -14.96 -12.92
C LYS A 419 -18.01 -15.42 -11.57
N THR A 420 -18.45 -16.60 -11.09
CA THR A 420 -18.01 -17.16 -9.80
C THR A 420 -16.54 -17.60 -9.77
N ASP A 421 -15.87 -17.68 -10.93
CA ASP A 421 -14.43 -17.91 -11.02
C ASP A 421 -13.57 -16.67 -10.70
N PHE A 422 -14.19 -15.49 -10.68
CA PHE A 422 -13.48 -14.20 -10.64
C PHE A 422 -14.03 -13.27 -9.56
N GLU A 423 -15.33 -13.35 -9.27
CA GLU A 423 -15.92 -12.60 -8.18
C GLU A 423 -15.52 -13.21 -6.83
N VAL A 424 -15.02 -12.34 -5.95
CA VAL A 424 -14.69 -12.67 -4.56
C VAL A 424 -15.43 -11.70 -3.64
N PRO A 425 -15.81 -12.14 -2.44
CA PRO A 425 -16.38 -11.22 -1.47
C PRO A 425 -15.35 -10.15 -1.09
N LEU A 426 -15.80 -8.90 -0.99
CA LEU A 426 -14.96 -7.81 -0.48
C LEU A 426 -14.87 -7.85 1.04
N LEU A 427 -13.70 -7.60 1.60
CA LEU A 427 -13.51 -7.43 3.03
C LEU A 427 -14.13 -6.10 3.48
N MET A 428 -15.24 -6.16 4.19
CA MET A 428 -15.96 -4.95 4.66
C MET A 428 -15.64 -4.57 6.11
N GLU A 429 -14.76 -5.34 6.75
CA GLU A 429 -14.40 -5.17 8.16
C GLU A 429 -12.88 -5.14 8.37
N ASP A 430 -12.50 -4.86 9.61
CA ASP A 430 -11.09 -4.81 9.99
C ASP A 430 -10.45 -6.19 9.80
N PHE A 431 -9.47 -6.27 8.90
CA PHE A 431 -8.80 -7.51 8.55
C PHE A 431 -7.77 -7.97 9.58
N ARG A 432 -7.39 -7.13 10.55
CA ARG A 432 -6.33 -7.46 11.51
C ARG A 432 -6.65 -8.73 12.30
N PRO A 433 -7.84 -8.92 12.91
CA PRO A 433 -8.14 -10.12 13.68
C PRO A 433 -8.12 -11.41 12.85
N LEU A 434 -8.24 -11.30 11.53
CA LEU A 434 -8.21 -12.43 10.61
C LEU A 434 -6.78 -12.88 10.27
N LEU A 435 -5.78 -12.00 10.43
CA LEU A 435 -4.38 -12.32 10.16
C LEU A 435 -3.79 -13.28 11.21
N PRO A 436 -2.74 -14.06 10.87
CA PRO A 436 -2.02 -14.87 11.84
C PRO A 436 -1.49 -14.01 13.02
N ASN A 437 -1.88 -14.35 14.25
CA ASN A 437 -1.55 -13.56 15.45
C ASN A 437 -2.02 -12.10 15.40
N ALA A 438 -3.10 -11.84 14.66
CA ALA A 438 -3.72 -10.54 14.46
C ALA A 438 -2.82 -9.44 13.85
N LYS A 439 -1.76 -9.82 13.10
CA LYS A 439 -0.83 -8.89 12.45
C LYS A 439 -0.16 -9.49 11.21
N LEU A 440 0.46 -8.66 10.39
CA LEU A 440 1.25 -9.14 9.25
C LEU A 440 2.41 -10.05 9.72
N PRO A 441 2.61 -11.24 9.10
CA PRO A 441 3.75 -12.09 9.42
C PRO A 441 5.08 -11.39 9.12
N PRO A 442 6.18 -11.71 9.83
CA PRO A 442 7.51 -11.28 9.40
C PRO A 442 7.81 -11.73 7.96
N ALA A 443 8.55 -10.93 7.19
CA ALA A 443 8.89 -11.22 5.79
C ALA A 443 9.50 -12.62 5.60
N SER A 444 10.36 -13.06 6.52
CA SER A 444 11.00 -14.38 6.50
C SER A 444 10.04 -15.56 6.73
N LYS A 445 8.81 -15.31 7.17
CA LYS A 445 7.76 -16.31 7.39
C LYS A 445 6.69 -16.31 6.29
N LEU A 446 6.78 -15.42 5.30
CA LEU A 446 5.86 -15.44 4.18
C LEU A 446 6.16 -16.65 3.28
N PRO A 447 5.19 -17.55 3.05
CA PRO A 447 5.38 -18.63 2.09
C PRO A 447 5.43 -18.04 0.67
N SER A 448 6.25 -18.62 -0.20
CA SER A 448 6.38 -18.22 -1.60
C SER A 448 5.95 -19.33 -2.56
N LEU A 449 5.20 -18.93 -3.60
CA LEU A 449 4.71 -19.80 -4.66
C LEU A 449 5.28 -19.39 -6.02
N ASN A 450 5.60 -20.38 -6.86
CA ASN A 450 5.92 -20.15 -8.27
C ASN A 450 4.68 -19.81 -9.09
N LEU A 451 4.88 -19.53 -10.38
CA LEU A 451 3.81 -19.21 -11.34
C LEU A 451 2.68 -20.25 -11.39
N PHE A 452 2.96 -21.51 -11.00
CA PHE A 452 2.04 -22.65 -11.05
C PHE A 452 1.45 -23.00 -9.67
N ASN A 453 1.50 -22.07 -8.72
CA ASN A 453 1.01 -22.23 -7.34
C ASN A 453 1.72 -23.35 -6.55
N GLN A 454 2.97 -23.68 -6.90
CA GLN A 454 3.78 -24.66 -6.16
C GLN A 454 4.71 -23.96 -5.17
N PRO A 455 4.88 -24.49 -3.94
CA PRO A 455 5.81 -23.94 -2.97
C PRO A 455 7.24 -23.98 -3.48
N VAL A 456 7.93 -22.85 -3.44
CA VAL A 456 9.34 -22.74 -3.80
C VAL A 456 9.96 -21.55 -3.08
N SER A 457 11.24 -21.59 -2.76
CA SER A 457 11.94 -20.44 -2.18
C SER A 457 12.14 -19.32 -3.20
N LEU A 458 12.32 -18.08 -2.73
CA LEU A 458 12.66 -16.93 -3.60
C LEU A 458 13.93 -17.17 -4.41
N LYS A 459 14.95 -17.81 -3.79
CA LYS A 459 16.15 -18.27 -4.50
C LYS A 459 15.83 -19.28 -5.60
N GLY A 460 14.92 -20.21 -5.33
CA GLY A 460 14.43 -21.17 -6.32
C GLY A 460 13.74 -20.52 -7.51
N LEU A 461 12.96 -19.45 -7.29
CA LEU A 461 12.37 -18.66 -8.38
C LEU A 461 13.42 -18.04 -9.29
N LYS A 462 14.45 -17.40 -8.71
CA LYS A 462 15.57 -16.83 -9.46
C LYS A 462 16.34 -17.88 -10.25
N MET A 463 16.62 -19.05 -9.64
CA MET A 463 17.28 -20.16 -10.32
C MET A 463 16.46 -20.70 -11.50
N ALA A 464 15.13 -20.76 -11.37
CA ALA A 464 14.26 -21.15 -12.46
C ALA A 464 14.30 -20.15 -13.64
N GLY A 465 14.35 -18.84 -13.33
CA GLY A 465 14.56 -17.78 -14.31
C GLY A 465 15.92 -17.87 -15.00
N ALA A 466 17.01 -17.97 -14.25
CA ALA A 466 18.38 -18.13 -14.78
C ALA A 466 18.51 -19.37 -15.68
N LYS A 467 17.95 -20.51 -15.26
CA LYS A 467 17.97 -21.74 -16.05
C LYS A 467 17.20 -21.62 -17.36
N LEU A 468 16.18 -20.75 -17.43
CA LEU A 468 15.43 -20.55 -18.66
C LEU A 468 16.32 -19.92 -19.75
N GLY A 469 17.24 -19.03 -19.38
CA GLY A 469 18.28 -18.49 -20.29
C GLY A 469 17.76 -17.67 -21.47
N GLN A 470 16.49 -17.24 -21.43
CA GLN A 470 15.80 -16.52 -22.51
C GLN A 470 15.67 -15.01 -22.22
N ASP A 471 16.57 -14.46 -21.41
CA ASP A 471 16.52 -13.07 -20.96
C ASP A 471 16.96 -12.07 -22.04
N VAL A 472 16.84 -10.77 -21.76
CA VAL A 472 17.24 -9.69 -22.69
C VAL A 472 18.76 -9.53 -22.81
N LEU A 473 19.51 -10.08 -21.85
CA LEU A 473 20.96 -10.27 -21.95
C LEU A 473 21.28 -11.76 -21.85
N ARG A 474 22.36 -12.19 -22.48
CA ARG A 474 22.87 -13.55 -22.35
C ARG A 474 23.69 -13.66 -21.06
N CYS A 475 23.15 -14.34 -20.06
CA CYS A 475 23.82 -14.63 -18.79
C CYS A 475 24.26 -16.10 -18.71
N ASP A 476 25.04 -16.45 -17.67
CA ASP A 476 25.26 -17.86 -17.35
C ASP A 476 23.94 -18.54 -16.96
N ASN A 477 23.56 -19.53 -17.77
CA ASN A 477 22.32 -20.31 -17.66
C ASN A 477 22.36 -21.29 -16.48
N ALA A 478 22.47 -20.78 -15.26
CA ALA A 478 22.27 -21.53 -14.01
C ALA A 478 22.39 -20.63 -12.78
N THR A 479 23.30 -19.65 -12.83
CA THR A 479 23.75 -18.94 -11.63
C THR A 479 23.52 -17.44 -11.67
N GLU A 480 23.18 -16.88 -12.83
CA GLU A 480 23.08 -15.44 -13.03
C GLU A 480 21.71 -15.02 -13.56
N ILE A 481 21.25 -13.85 -13.12
CA ILE A 481 20.07 -13.18 -13.65
C ILE A 481 20.45 -11.77 -14.11
N VAL A 482 19.67 -11.23 -15.05
CA VAL A 482 19.84 -9.83 -15.46
C VAL A 482 19.47 -8.91 -14.30
N THR A 483 20.35 -7.93 -14.07
CA THR A 483 20.10 -6.78 -13.21
C THR A 483 19.96 -5.54 -14.06
N VAL A 484 19.14 -4.60 -13.60
CA VAL A 484 18.83 -3.38 -14.34
C VAL A 484 19.28 -2.15 -13.58
N HIS A 485 19.58 -1.09 -14.34
CA HIS A 485 19.86 0.22 -13.78
C HIS A 485 18.60 0.75 -13.07
N HIS A 486 18.75 1.10 -11.80
CA HIS A 486 17.64 1.38 -10.88
C HIS A 486 16.71 2.52 -11.33
N MET A 487 17.28 3.57 -11.94
CA MET A 487 16.53 4.73 -12.41
C MET A 487 15.92 4.57 -13.79
N THR A 488 16.58 3.85 -14.70
CA THR A 488 16.17 3.81 -16.12
C THR A 488 15.46 2.52 -16.49
N GLY A 489 15.60 1.46 -15.68
CA GLY A 489 15.11 0.12 -16.03
C GLY A 489 15.91 -0.58 -17.12
N LEU A 490 16.99 0.04 -17.64
CA LEU A 490 17.83 -0.53 -18.68
C LEU A 490 18.60 -1.75 -18.15
N PRO A 491 18.67 -2.87 -18.90
CA PRO A 491 19.55 -3.98 -18.57
C PRO A 491 20.99 -3.51 -18.42
N LEU A 492 21.62 -3.83 -17.28
CA LEU A 492 22.97 -3.37 -16.94
C LEU A 492 23.99 -4.50 -17.09
N GLN A 493 23.80 -5.58 -16.34
CA GLN A 493 24.72 -6.72 -16.30
C GLN A 493 24.03 -7.97 -15.78
N CYS A 494 24.67 -9.12 -16.01
CA CYS A 494 24.34 -10.37 -15.33
C CYS A 494 24.93 -10.33 -13.91
N SER A 495 24.20 -10.84 -12.92
CA SER A 495 24.69 -10.93 -11.55
C SER A 495 24.30 -12.25 -10.91
N LYS A 496 25.20 -12.77 -10.08
CA LYS A 496 25.00 -14.04 -9.39
C LYS A 496 23.80 -13.97 -8.45
N ILE A 497 23.03 -15.05 -8.43
CA ILE A 497 21.92 -15.23 -7.50
C ILE A 497 22.48 -15.37 -6.08
N VAL A 498 22.16 -14.39 -5.23
CA VAL A 498 22.46 -14.41 -3.79
C VAL A 498 21.41 -15.25 -3.08
#